data_AF-A0A947B2D2-F1
#
_entry.id   AF-A0A947B2D2-F1
#
_cell.length_a   1.000
_cell.length_b   1.000
_cell.length_c   1.000
_cell.angle_alpha   90.00
_cell.angle_beta   90.00
_cell.angle_gamma   90.00
#
_symmetry.space_group_name_H-M   'P 1'
#
loop_
_entity.id
_entity.type
_entity.pdbx_description
1 polymer ?
#
loop_
_entity_poly.entity_id
_entity_poly.type
_entity_poly.pdbx_seq_one_letter_code
_entity_poly.pdbx_strand_id
1 'polypeptide(L)'
;MANLKDKQVGPASSGRTDEEWQAAEKLLTSLQVARKNYSLYPENHVNCERALEQFWLRLDQYLRAHGNLKFELTKDQIIFQEEVILSEPAEEGNLPFTLFRDGIQLLEFQAGIDLEEVEQFLGILNKYRILTDEPEGDLVTALWEARFPHIQYHVADFFWGAEEEIDLTAPTGAEEGEESLEEEEETTFGSECLPPIDPALLKISPEEEGELQEMVRWEERRDPISEYLDVLLDSLLEYRDKENFVSILESLEEVFKDTLARRNFDSTLMILKSLHHVRKTCAKETTWALPIIDNFSLTASSSQCLQSLQQAWADVDAEQIDQIKEILLLLRPEAIHTLAGMLLQTSSLRLQKMLVQVIFALASRDLKPLEAMLGRPEAELVQKLVYVLGHLEGERPTQLLGKMVRHSSGEVRQEAMKGLLKREPVNIKGLFHLIEDEDDSIRRLILRHMGQEKNKVTEALLLDYLEQGKQERSDEKHLIACFRTLGRCGSPRSIPFLRKTLLGGGWLPSFEKSSYQQGAAYALQVMGLKESQEVLEDASRSFYPSVKRLARKVIEGQRKLKKG
;
A
#
# COMPACT_ATOMS: atom_id res chain seq x y z
N MET A 1 19.49 -3.22 41.31
CA MET A 1 18.70 -2.12 41.91
C MET A 1 19.11 -0.84 41.23
N ALA A 2 18.17 -0.26 40.49
CA ALA A 2 18.36 0.90 39.62
C ALA A 2 18.49 2.20 40.42
N ASN A 3 19.33 3.11 39.95
CA ASN A 3 19.10 4.55 40.08
C ASN A 3 19.92 5.30 39.03
N LEU A 4 19.21 5.90 38.07
CA LEU A 4 19.71 6.87 37.09
C LEU A 4 19.04 8.21 37.43
N LYS A 5 19.86 9.23 37.72
CA LYS A 5 19.52 10.65 37.62
C LYS A 5 20.80 11.42 37.27
N ASP A 6 20.76 12.10 36.11
CA ASP A 6 21.22 13.47 35.80
C ASP A 6 22.60 13.95 36.34
N LYS A 7 23.46 14.67 35.59
CA LYS A 7 23.24 15.59 34.46
C LYS A 7 24.58 16.04 33.81
N GLN A 8 24.48 16.41 32.53
CA GLN A 8 25.13 17.53 31.78
C GLN A 8 26.65 17.65 31.60
N VAL A 9 27.08 17.85 30.34
CA VAL A 9 27.93 18.99 29.92
C VAL A 9 27.69 19.35 28.43
N GLY A 10 27.59 20.66 28.14
CA GLY A 10 27.94 21.23 26.83
C GLY A 10 28.12 22.75 26.91
N PRO A 11 29.15 23.32 26.23
CA PRO A 11 28.97 24.64 25.59
C PRO A 11 29.68 24.72 24.21
N ALA A 12 29.42 25.65 23.30
CA ALA A 12 28.22 26.38 22.89
C ALA A 12 28.59 27.09 21.56
N SER A 13 27.97 26.67 20.45
CA SER A 13 27.58 27.55 19.33
C SER A 13 26.40 26.94 18.53
N SER A 14 25.57 26.16 19.23
CA SER A 14 24.42 25.36 18.78
C SER A 14 23.10 25.77 19.47
N GLY A 15 23.09 26.94 20.11
CA GLY A 15 22.09 27.28 21.14
C GLY A 15 20.64 27.35 20.66
N ARG A 16 20.37 27.61 19.38
CA ARG A 16 18.99 27.71 18.88
C ARG A 16 18.37 26.34 18.58
N THR A 17 19.12 25.43 17.96
CA THR A 17 18.67 24.06 17.67
C THR A 17 18.59 23.21 18.93
N ASP A 18 19.51 23.39 19.90
CA ASP A 18 19.51 22.60 21.14
C ASP A 18 18.34 22.97 22.08
N GLU A 19 17.96 24.25 22.16
CA GLU A 19 16.81 24.71 22.96
C GLU A 19 15.47 24.28 22.34
N GLU A 20 15.35 24.39 21.01
CA GLU A 20 14.19 23.93 20.24
C GLU A 20 13.99 22.42 20.36
N TRP A 21 15.07 21.66 20.19
CA TRP A 21 15.05 20.21 20.32
C TRP A 21 14.69 19.76 21.73
N GLN A 22 15.27 20.38 22.76
CA GLN A 22 14.92 20.07 24.16
C GLN A 22 13.47 20.43 24.50
N ALA A 23 12.91 21.48 23.88
CA ALA A 23 11.52 21.85 24.06
C ALA A 23 10.59 20.84 23.38
N ALA A 24 10.94 20.37 22.17
CA ALA A 24 10.21 19.33 21.45
C ALA A 24 10.26 17.95 22.17
N GLU A 25 11.41 17.56 22.71
CA GLU A 25 11.58 16.34 23.52
C GLU A 25 10.69 16.36 24.77
N LYS A 26 10.67 17.50 25.49
CA LYS A 26 9.80 17.69 26.66
C LYS A 26 8.32 17.65 26.30
N LEU A 27 7.96 18.14 25.11
CA LEU A 27 6.59 18.14 24.60
C LEU A 27 6.13 16.73 24.25
N LEU A 28 6.97 15.96 23.54
CA LEU A 28 6.70 14.54 23.25
C LEU A 28 6.60 13.70 24.53
N THR A 29 7.44 13.97 25.52
CA THR A 29 7.35 13.31 26.84
C THR A 29 6.00 13.62 27.51
N SER A 30 5.52 14.87 27.47
CA SER A 30 4.19 15.21 27.99
C SER A 30 3.05 14.55 27.21
N LEU A 31 3.19 14.40 25.89
CA LEU A 31 2.22 13.70 25.05
C LEU A 31 2.12 12.21 25.43
N GLN A 32 3.25 11.55 25.64
CA GLN A 32 3.28 10.15 26.09
C GLN A 32 2.66 9.97 27.47
N VAL A 33 2.90 10.91 28.39
CA VAL A 33 2.28 10.88 29.73
C VAL A 33 0.78 11.09 29.64
N ALA A 34 0.31 12.05 28.82
CA ALA A 34 -1.11 12.27 28.58
C ALA A 34 -1.76 10.99 28.00
N ARG A 35 -1.18 10.39 26.96
CA ARG A 35 -1.70 9.15 26.37
C ARG A 35 -1.74 7.99 27.36
N LYS A 36 -0.71 7.82 28.19
CA LYS A 36 -0.70 6.80 29.25
C LYS A 36 -1.80 7.05 30.28
N ASN A 37 -2.06 8.30 30.65
CA ASN A 37 -3.14 8.63 31.59
C ASN A 37 -4.53 8.36 31.00
N TYR A 38 -4.77 8.75 29.74
CA TYR A 38 -6.02 8.47 29.03
C TYR A 38 -6.26 6.97 28.80
N SER A 39 -5.19 6.18 28.71
CA SER A 39 -5.31 4.71 28.67
C SER A 39 -5.68 4.09 30.02
N LEU A 40 -5.30 4.70 31.14
CA LEU A 40 -5.40 4.08 32.47
C LEU A 40 -6.63 4.54 33.26
N TYR A 41 -7.16 5.71 32.92
CA TYR A 41 -8.28 6.33 33.63
C TYR A 41 -9.35 6.78 32.64
N PRO A 42 -10.63 6.83 33.05
CA PRO A 42 -11.70 7.43 32.26
C PRO A 42 -11.40 8.90 31.91
N GLU A 43 -11.97 9.39 30.81
CA GLU A 43 -11.71 10.72 30.25
C GLU A 43 -11.90 11.85 31.29
N ASN A 44 -12.86 11.70 32.21
CA ASN A 44 -13.19 12.68 33.26
C ASN A 44 -12.31 12.60 34.53
N HIS A 45 -11.17 11.92 34.49
CA HIS A 45 -10.31 11.76 35.66
C HIS A 45 -9.36 12.96 35.83
N VAL A 46 -9.18 13.43 37.07
CA VAL A 46 -8.34 14.60 37.43
C VAL A 46 -6.90 14.49 36.91
N ASN A 47 -6.38 13.27 36.71
CA ASN A 47 -5.04 13.07 36.14
C ASN A 47 -5.00 13.18 34.60
N CYS A 48 -6.12 12.96 33.90
CA CYS A 48 -6.26 13.18 32.47
C CYS A 48 -6.36 14.68 32.19
N GLU A 49 -7.23 15.40 32.89
CA GLU A 49 -7.36 16.86 32.84
C GLU A 49 -6.03 17.57 33.11
N ARG A 50 -5.32 17.19 34.19
CA ARG A 50 -4.00 17.76 34.51
C ARG A 50 -2.93 17.46 33.47
N ALA A 51 -2.95 16.29 32.86
CA ALA A 51 -1.96 15.92 31.84
C ALA A 51 -2.25 16.63 30.50
N LEU A 52 -3.53 16.79 30.18
CA LEU A 52 -4.01 17.56 29.03
C LEU A 52 -3.63 19.04 29.16
N GLU A 53 -3.93 19.69 30.29
CA GLU A 53 -3.55 21.09 30.55
C GLU A 53 -2.03 21.28 30.47
N GLN A 54 -1.25 20.34 31.02
CA GLN A 54 0.21 20.40 30.96
C GLN A 54 0.76 20.24 29.55
N PHE A 55 0.16 19.38 28.72
CA PHE A 55 0.55 19.21 27.33
C PHE A 55 0.19 20.45 26.51
N TRP A 56 -1.05 20.95 26.63
CA TRP A 56 -1.50 22.16 25.93
C TRP A 56 -0.65 23.38 26.28
N LEU A 57 -0.35 23.61 27.57
CA LEU A 57 0.44 24.77 27.99
C LEU A 57 1.89 24.72 27.48
N ARG A 58 2.46 23.51 27.34
CA ARG A 58 3.79 23.31 26.72
C ARG A 58 3.76 23.49 25.21
N LEU A 59 2.69 23.03 24.57
CA LEU A 59 2.47 23.20 23.14
C LEU A 59 2.28 24.68 22.77
N ASP A 60 1.43 25.42 23.49
CA ASP A 60 1.25 26.86 23.31
C ASP A 60 2.57 27.62 23.57
N GLN A 61 3.31 27.28 24.62
CA GLN A 61 4.62 27.88 24.89
C GLN A 61 5.62 27.62 23.75
N TYR A 62 5.63 26.41 23.19
CA TYR A 62 6.49 26.06 22.07
C TYR A 62 6.12 26.84 20.80
N LEU A 63 4.84 26.83 20.43
CA LEU A 63 4.33 27.47 19.22
C LEU A 63 4.58 28.98 19.23
N ARG A 64 4.47 29.63 20.40
CA ARG A 64 4.79 31.07 20.57
C ARG A 64 6.28 31.38 20.44
N ALA A 65 7.15 30.47 20.85
CA ALA A 65 8.60 30.69 20.86
C ALA A 65 9.27 30.32 19.53
N HIS A 66 8.82 29.26 18.87
CA HIS A 66 9.52 28.63 17.74
C HIS A 66 8.66 28.47 16.47
N GLY A 67 7.36 28.77 16.53
CA GLY A 67 6.43 28.64 15.40
C GLY A 67 5.88 27.22 15.24
N ASN A 68 5.43 26.87 14.03
CA ASN A 68 4.78 25.58 13.76
C ASN A 68 5.70 24.40 14.08
N LEU A 69 5.15 23.40 14.75
CA LEU A 69 5.85 22.19 15.16
C LEU A 69 5.52 21.06 14.19
N LYS A 70 6.53 20.54 13.47
CA LYS A 70 6.37 19.43 12.52
C LYS A 70 7.13 18.20 13.01
N PHE A 71 6.44 17.06 13.04
CA PHE A 71 7.02 15.75 13.31
C PHE A 71 6.92 14.88 12.07
N GLU A 72 8.03 14.24 11.70
CA GLU A 72 8.08 13.18 10.69
C GLU A 72 8.02 11.82 11.40
N LEU A 73 7.20 10.91 10.87
CA LEU A 73 6.88 9.63 11.51
C LEU A 73 7.41 8.47 10.67
N THR A 74 8.05 7.50 11.32
CA THR A 74 8.39 6.18 10.76
C THR A 74 7.81 5.07 11.64
N LYS A 75 7.89 3.81 11.18
CA LYS A 75 7.32 2.63 11.86
C LYS A 75 7.69 2.51 13.35
N ASP A 76 8.89 2.96 13.71
CA ASP A 76 9.51 2.81 15.03
C ASP A 76 10.02 4.14 15.62
N GLN A 77 9.98 5.26 14.89
CA GLN A 77 10.62 6.51 15.29
C GLN A 77 9.77 7.75 14.99
N ILE A 78 9.96 8.78 15.82
CA ILE A 78 9.50 10.15 15.57
C ILE A 78 10.74 11.02 15.37
N ILE A 79 10.80 11.66 14.20
CA ILE A 79 11.90 12.48 13.73
C ILE A 79 11.50 13.95 13.76
N PHE A 80 12.41 14.80 14.21
CA PHE A 80 12.27 16.24 14.23
C PHE A 80 13.57 16.86 13.69
N GLN A 81 13.48 17.73 12.68
CA GLN A 81 14.63 18.39 12.05
C GLN A 81 15.77 17.42 11.66
N GLU A 82 15.45 16.27 11.05
CA GLU A 82 16.42 15.21 10.65
C GLU A 82 17.07 14.43 11.81
N GLU A 83 16.65 14.64 13.07
CA GLU A 83 17.11 13.88 14.25
C GLU A 83 15.98 13.09 14.90
N VAL A 84 16.28 11.89 15.39
CA VAL A 84 15.31 11.03 16.09
C VAL A 84 15.10 11.56 17.50
N ILE A 85 13.89 12.00 17.83
CA ILE A 85 13.53 12.40 19.21
C ILE A 85 13.03 11.20 20.00
N LEU A 86 12.24 10.34 19.38
CA LEU A 86 11.64 9.18 20.04
C LEU A 86 11.87 7.93 19.19
N SER A 87 12.31 6.84 19.82
CA SER A 87 12.38 5.51 19.22
C SER A 87 11.72 4.51 20.17
N GLU A 88 10.68 3.84 19.68
CA GLU A 88 9.94 2.80 20.39
C GLU A 88 9.86 1.55 19.50
N PRO A 89 9.85 0.33 20.05
CA PRO A 89 9.65 -0.86 19.24
C PRO A 89 8.30 -0.82 18.52
N ALA A 90 8.22 -1.42 17.34
CA ALA A 90 7.00 -1.44 16.51
C ALA A 90 5.98 -2.45 17.08
N GLU A 91 5.40 -2.10 18.23
CA GLU A 91 4.41 -2.89 18.96
C GLU A 91 3.08 -2.12 19.06
N GLU A 92 1.97 -2.87 19.09
CA GLU A 92 0.64 -2.30 19.26
C GLU A 92 0.55 -1.47 20.55
N GLY A 93 0.02 -0.26 20.40
CA GLY A 93 -0.08 0.71 21.48
C GLY A 93 1.12 1.64 21.63
N ASN A 94 2.22 1.49 20.89
CA ASN A 94 3.32 2.48 20.84
C ASN A 94 2.99 3.65 19.89
N LEU A 95 3.46 4.86 20.21
CA LEU A 95 3.01 6.08 19.51
C LEU A 95 3.45 6.14 18.04
N PRO A 96 4.72 5.87 17.71
CA PRO A 96 5.16 5.86 16.32
C PRO A 96 4.39 4.82 15.50
N PHE A 97 4.21 3.62 16.08
CA PHE A 97 3.53 2.52 15.40
C PHE A 97 2.04 2.79 15.16
N THR A 98 1.28 3.28 16.15
CA THR A 98 -0.16 3.59 15.97
C THR A 98 -0.38 4.66 14.89
N LEU A 99 0.43 5.73 14.89
CA LEU A 99 0.32 6.79 13.89
C LEU A 99 0.74 6.31 12.49
N PHE A 100 1.80 5.50 12.41
CA PHE A 100 2.32 4.97 11.16
C PHE A 100 1.43 3.89 10.56
N ARG A 101 0.84 3.01 11.38
CA ARG A 101 -0.12 1.97 10.98
C ARG A 101 -1.26 2.56 10.17
N ASP A 102 -1.80 3.67 10.64
CA ASP A 102 -2.96 4.31 9.99
C ASP A 102 -2.53 5.33 8.92
N GLY A 103 -1.25 5.36 8.54
CA GLY A 103 -0.76 6.08 7.36
C GLY A 103 -0.30 7.53 7.58
N ILE A 104 -0.20 7.99 8.83
CA ILE A 104 0.23 9.36 9.16
C ILE A 104 1.77 9.44 9.09
N GLN A 105 2.29 10.22 8.13
CA GLN A 105 3.73 10.40 7.93
C GLN A 105 4.24 11.73 8.50
N LEU A 106 3.38 12.74 8.53
CA LEU A 106 3.72 14.04 9.10
C LEU A 106 2.59 14.53 9.97
N LEU A 107 2.94 15.03 11.15
CA LEU A 107 2.01 15.67 12.07
C LEU A 107 2.52 17.09 12.34
N GLU A 108 1.69 18.09 12.08
CA GLU A 108 2.00 19.51 12.26
C GLU A 108 1.00 20.19 13.18
N PHE A 109 1.50 20.83 14.24
CA PHE A 109 0.72 21.69 15.12
C PHE A 109 0.98 23.17 14.75
N GLN A 110 -0.09 23.93 14.62
CA GLN A 110 -0.06 25.34 14.23
C GLN A 110 -0.38 26.26 15.42
N ALA A 111 0.12 27.50 15.36
CA ALA A 111 -0.17 28.50 16.38
C ALA A 111 -1.67 28.83 16.43
N GLY A 112 -2.22 28.92 17.65
CA GLY A 112 -3.66 29.16 17.87
C GLY A 112 -4.45 27.95 18.32
N ILE A 113 -3.78 26.80 18.60
CA ILE A 113 -4.45 25.58 19.04
C ILE A 113 -5.17 25.74 20.40
N ASP A 114 -6.45 25.38 20.42
CA ASP A 114 -7.29 25.46 21.61
C ASP A 114 -7.25 24.17 22.45
N LEU A 115 -7.63 24.29 23.72
CA LEU A 115 -7.64 23.17 24.66
C LEU A 115 -8.58 22.04 24.20
N GLU A 116 -9.74 22.40 23.66
CA GLU A 116 -10.76 21.47 23.14
C GLU A 116 -10.25 20.66 21.93
N GLU A 117 -9.44 21.28 21.05
CA GLU A 117 -8.82 20.56 19.92
C GLU A 117 -7.84 19.49 20.40
N VAL A 118 -7.04 19.83 21.41
CA VAL A 118 -6.07 18.89 22.03
C VAL A 118 -6.77 17.74 22.75
N GLU A 119 -7.90 18.02 23.40
CA GLU A 119 -8.72 17.01 24.07
C GLU A 119 -9.29 16.00 23.09
N GLN A 120 -9.92 16.48 22.02
CA GLN A 120 -10.45 15.64 20.96
C GLN A 120 -9.36 14.82 20.28
N PHE A 121 -8.19 15.42 20.01
CA PHE A 121 -7.05 14.72 19.44
C PHE A 121 -6.54 13.57 20.34
N LEU A 122 -6.42 13.81 21.64
CA LEU A 122 -6.01 12.78 22.60
C LEU A 122 -7.06 11.68 22.77
N GLY A 123 -8.35 12.01 22.73
CA GLY A 123 -9.45 11.05 22.75
C GLY A 123 -9.40 10.10 21.55
N ILE A 124 -9.23 10.66 20.35
CA ILE A 124 -9.10 9.89 19.09
C ILE A 124 -7.87 8.96 19.16
N LEU A 125 -6.70 9.47 19.59
CA LEU A 125 -5.50 8.64 19.74
C LEU A 125 -5.64 7.50 20.76
N ASN A 126 -6.43 7.70 21.82
CA ASN A 126 -6.68 6.66 22.82
C ASN A 126 -7.66 5.60 22.31
N LYS A 127 -8.71 6.04 21.59
CA LYS A 127 -9.73 5.16 21.01
C LYS A 127 -9.14 4.17 20.02
N TYR A 128 -8.26 4.63 19.11
CA TYR A 128 -7.66 3.79 18.05
C TYR A 128 -6.30 3.19 18.44
N ARG A 129 -5.98 3.12 19.73
CA ARG A 129 -4.69 2.64 20.22
C ARG A 129 -4.43 1.14 19.92
N ILE A 130 -5.47 0.32 20.01
CA ILE A 130 -5.46 -1.12 19.80
C ILE A 130 -6.51 -1.42 18.72
N LEU A 131 -6.19 -2.27 17.74
CA LEU A 131 -7.18 -2.78 16.78
C LEU A 131 -8.13 -3.71 17.54
N THR A 132 -9.38 -3.29 17.70
CA THR A 132 -10.48 -4.17 18.12
C THR A 132 -11.09 -4.81 16.89
N ASP A 133 -11.57 -6.05 16.99
CA ASP A 133 -12.30 -6.77 15.92
C ASP A 133 -13.65 -6.12 15.53
N GLU A 134 -13.98 -4.95 16.08
CA GLU A 134 -15.19 -4.19 15.79
C GLU A 134 -14.96 -3.12 14.69
N PRO A 135 -15.97 -2.87 13.83
CA PRO A 135 -15.86 -2.07 12.61
C PRO A 135 -15.90 -0.54 12.85
N GLU A 136 -15.19 -0.01 13.86
CA GLU A 136 -15.26 1.41 14.24
C GLU A 136 -14.36 2.38 13.41
N GLY A 137 -13.85 1.96 12.26
CA GLY A 137 -13.03 2.80 11.37
C GLY A 137 -11.55 2.88 11.76
N ASP A 138 -10.76 3.67 11.02
CA ASP A 138 -9.32 3.88 11.29
C ASP A 138 -9.04 5.27 11.91
N LEU A 139 -7.86 5.45 12.53
CA LEU A 139 -7.47 6.71 13.18
C LEU A 139 -7.50 7.91 12.23
N VAL A 140 -7.09 7.72 10.97
CA VAL A 140 -7.03 8.80 9.98
C VAL A 140 -8.42 9.28 9.57
N THR A 141 -9.39 8.38 9.44
CA THR A 141 -10.79 8.73 9.20
C THR A 141 -11.33 9.52 10.38
N ALA A 142 -11.06 9.11 11.62
CA ALA A 142 -11.48 9.85 12.80
C ALA A 142 -10.84 11.25 12.91
N LEU A 143 -9.56 11.38 12.57
CA LEU A 143 -8.89 12.69 12.50
C LEU A 143 -9.47 13.59 11.38
N TRP A 144 -9.92 12.99 10.27
CA TRP A 144 -10.54 13.70 9.15
C TRP A 144 -11.94 14.20 9.50
N GLU A 145 -12.75 13.38 10.16
CA GLU A 145 -14.10 13.74 10.63
C GLU A 145 -14.05 14.85 11.68
N ALA A 146 -13.02 14.86 12.53
CA ALA A 146 -12.84 15.87 13.58
C ALA A 146 -12.54 17.30 13.05
N ARG A 147 -12.08 17.44 11.80
CA ARG A 147 -11.86 18.73 11.10
C ARG A 147 -11.09 19.77 11.93
N PHE A 148 -9.93 19.39 12.48
CA PHE A 148 -9.11 20.29 13.30
C PHE A 148 -8.64 21.55 12.54
N PRO A 149 -8.91 22.75 13.07
CA PRO A 149 -8.35 24.01 12.55
C PRO A 149 -6.82 24.10 12.61
N HIS A 150 -6.20 23.67 13.71
CA HIS A 150 -4.76 23.91 13.98
C HIS A 150 -3.90 22.64 14.05
N ILE A 151 -4.48 21.47 13.80
CA ILE A 151 -3.76 20.20 13.69
C ILE A 151 -3.80 19.76 12.23
N GLN A 152 -2.67 19.86 11.56
CA GLN A 152 -2.51 19.35 10.21
C GLN A 152 -1.78 18.01 10.27
N TYR A 153 -2.20 17.08 9.43
CA TYR A 153 -1.52 15.81 9.27
C TYR A 153 -1.42 15.52 7.78
N HIS A 154 -0.26 15.02 7.36
CA HIS A 154 -0.07 14.51 6.02
C HIS A 154 -0.15 12.99 6.10
N VAL A 155 -1.24 12.46 5.55
CA VAL A 155 -1.33 11.04 5.23
C VAL A 155 -0.44 10.81 4.03
N ALA A 156 0.30 9.70 3.98
CA ALA A 156 0.96 9.32 2.74
C ALA A 156 -0.08 9.31 1.61
N ASP A 157 0.20 9.90 0.44
CA ASP A 157 -0.58 9.61 -0.77
C ASP A 157 -0.53 8.10 -0.97
N PHE A 158 -1.62 7.41 -0.60
CA PHE A 158 -1.74 5.97 -0.37
C PHE A 158 -0.52 5.20 -0.88
N PHE A 159 0.57 5.23 -0.08
CA PHE A 159 1.83 4.61 -0.46
C PHE A 159 1.59 3.13 -0.25
N TRP A 160 1.28 2.43 -1.34
CA TRP A 160 1.14 0.98 -1.38
C TRP A 160 2.41 0.17 -0.97
N GLY A 161 3.37 0.82 -0.31
CA GLY A 161 4.64 0.27 0.13
C GLY A 161 4.85 0.34 1.64
N ALA A 162 3.84 0.70 2.44
CA ALA A 162 3.88 0.62 3.89
C ALA A 162 2.71 -0.21 4.42
N GLU A 163 2.70 -1.51 4.11
CA GLU A 163 1.93 -2.52 4.84
C GLU A 163 2.51 -3.89 4.51
N GLU A 164 2.26 -4.84 5.43
CA GLU A 164 2.63 -6.25 5.39
C GLU A 164 2.58 -6.84 3.98
N GLU A 165 3.57 -7.69 3.67
CA GLU A 165 3.56 -8.51 2.45
C GLU A 165 2.15 -9.09 2.27
N ILE A 166 1.40 -8.51 1.31
CA ILE A 166 0.12 -9.06 0.90
C ILE A 166 0.50 -10.42 0.33
N ASP A 167 0.21 -11.48 1.08
CA ASP A 167 0.40 -12.86 0.65
C ASP A 167 -0.60 -13.12 -0.48
N LEU A 168 -0.22 -12.71 -1.69
CA LEU A 168 -0.94 -12.91 -2.94
C LEU A 168 -0.64 -14.31 -3.47
N THR A 169 -0.84 -15.32 -2.63
CA THR A 169 -0.85 -16.71 -3.08
C THR A 169 -2.21 -17.03 -3.66
N ALA A 170 -2.21 -17.43 -4.93
CA ALA A 170 -3.42 -17.89 -5.60
C ALA A 170 -3.98 -19.14 -4.89
N PRO A 171 -5.28 -19.22 -4.58
CA PRO A 171 -5.85 -20.43 -4.02
C PRO A 171 -5.80 -21.54 -5.07
N THR A 172 -5.05 -22.60 -4.77
CA THR A 172 -5.07 -23.88 -5.48
C THR A 172 -5.59 -24.93 -4.50
N GLY A 173 -6.73 -25.55 -4.83
CA GLY A 173 -7.29 -26.63 -4.03
C GLY A 173 -8.73 -26.92 -4.41
N ALA A 174 -8.93 -28.03 -5.12
CA ALA A 174 -10.19 -28.77 -5.10
C ALA A 174 -9.79 -30.25 -5.10
N GLU A 175 -9.89 -30.86 -3.92
CA GLU A 175 -9.78 -32.30 -3.72
C GLU A 175 -11.02 -33.00 -4.27
N GLU A 176 -10.79 -34.12 -4.93
CA GLU A 176 -11.80 -35.04 -5.44
C GLU A 176 -12.32 -35.91 -4.28
N GLY A 177 -13.64 -35.88 -4.05
CA GLY A 177 -14.36 -36.84 -3.23
C GLY A 177 -15.25 -37.70 -4.13
N GLU A 178 -14.92 -38.98 -4.25
CA GLU A 178 -15.78 -40.01 -4.82
C GLU A 178 -16.84 -40.42 -3.79
N GLU A 179 -18.13 -40.32 -4.15
CA GLU A 179 -19.21 -41.04 -3.47
C GLU A 179 -19.97 -41.90 -4.48
N SER A 180 -20.07 -43.18 -4.11
CA SER A 180 -20.72 -44.28 -4.81
C SER A 180 -22.24 -44.21 -4.69
N LEU A 181 -22.94 -44.32 -5.82
CA LEU A 181 -24.38 -44.51 -5.89
C LEU A 181 -24.73 -45.99 -5.70
N GLU A 182 -25.54 -46.30 -4.68
CA GLU A 182 -26.29 -47.55 -4.59
C GLU A 182 -27.65 -47.37 -5.27
N GLU A 183 -27.99 -48.32 -6.14
CA GLU A 183 -29.25 -48.42 -6.86
C GLU A 183 -30.38 -48.81 -5.90
N GLU A 184 -31.48 -48.03 -5.88
CA GLU A 184 -32.74 -48.48 -5.28
C GLU A 184 -33.79 -48.77 -6.37
N GLU A 185 -34.44 -49.92 -6.19
CA GLU A 185 -35.30 -50.62 -7.13
C GLU A 185 -36.65 -49.93 -7.39
N GLU A 186 -37.10 -49.99 -8.64
CA GLU A 186 -38.44 -49.65 -9.08
C GLU A 186 -39.52 -50.46 -8.34
N THR A 187 -40.42 -49.79 -7.61
CA THR A 187 -41.68 -50.39 -7.19
C THR A 187 -42.82 -49.94 -8.09
N THR A 188 -43.40 -50.92 -8.77
CA THR A 188 -44.56 -50.81 -9.63
C THR A 188 -45.82 -50.55 -8.81
N PHE A 189 -46.46 -49.39 -8.98
CA PHE A 189 -47.79 -49.13 -8.42
C PHE A 189 -48.89 -49.57 -9.40
N GLY A 190 -49.64 -50.59 -8.99
CA GLY A 190 -50.83 -51.08 -9.66
C GLY A 190 -51.97 -50.05 -9.62
N SER A 191 -52.68 -49.96 -10.74
CA SER A 191 -53.90 -49.17 -10.91
C SER A 191 -55.02 -49.72 -10.03
N GLU A 192 -55.35 -49.01 -8.95
CA GLU A 192 -56.62 -49.16 -8.24
C GLU A 192 -57.50 -47.93 -8.46
N CYS A 193 -58.74 -48.21 -8.83
CA CYS A 193 -59.78 -47.24 -9.15
C CYS A 193 -60.11 -46.40 -7.90
N LEU A 194 -59.91 -45.08 -7.97
CA LEU A 194 -60.19 -44.16 -6.87
C LEU A 194 -61.72 -44.07 -6.61
N PRO A 195 -62.17 -44.17 -5.34
CA PRO A 195 -63.57 -43.98 -4.98
C PRO A 195 -64.00 -42.52 -5.18
N PRO A 196 -65.31 -42.24 -5.32
CA PRO A 196 -65.80 -40.88 -5.54
C PRO A 196 -65.51 -39.98 -4.33
N ILE A 197 -64.86 -38.84 -4.58
CA ILE A 197 -64.46 -37.87 -3.56
C ILE A 197 -65.70 -37.22 -2.94
N ASP A 198 -65.87 -37.37 -1.63
CA ASP A 198 -66.94 -36.71 -0.87
C ASP A 198 -66.61 -35.21 -0.69
N PRO A 199 -67.42 -34.28 -1.22
CA PRO A 199 -67.17 -32.85 -1.10
C PRO A 199 -67.22 -32.32 0.34
N ALA A 200 -67.73 -33.08 1.31
CA ALA A 200 -67.67 -32.73 2.73
C ALA A 200 -66.28 -32.97 3.37
N LEU A 201 -65.45 -33.84 2.78
CA LEU A 201 -64.05 -34.09 3.18
C LEU A 201 -63.06 -33.08 2.56
N LEU A 202 -63.52 -32.22 1.64
CA LEU A 202 -62.72 -31.14 1.03
C LEU A 202 -62.76 -29.82 1.83
N LYS A 203 -63.29 -29.84 3.06
CA LYS A 203 -63.23 -28.68 3.96
C LYS A 203 -61.90 -28.70 4.68
N ILE A 204 -61.01 -27.81 4.23
CA ILE A 204 -59.72 -27.55 4.87
C ILE A 204 -59.95 -27.37 6.37
N SER A 205 -59.39 -28.27 7.16
CA SER A 205 -59.44 -28.18 8.60
C SER A 205 -58.53 -27.04 9.08
N PRO A 206 -58.74 -26.50 10.30
CA PRO A 206 -57.87 -25.46 10.84
C PRO A 206 -56.40 -25.89 10.97
N GLU A 207 -56.16 -27.19 11.11
CA GLU A 207 -54.82 -27.79 11.16
C GLU A 207 -54.20 -27.84 9.75
N GLU A 208 -54.95 -28.30 8.75
CA GLU A 208 -54.52 -28.28 7.34
C GLU A 208 -54.32 -26.84 6.83
N GLU A 209 -55.11 -25.87 7.29
CA GLU A 209 -54.92 -24.45 6.95
C GLU A 209 -53.63 -23.91 7.57
N GLY A 210 -53.24 -24.38 8.76
CA GLY A 210 -51.94 -24.09 9.37
C GLY A 210 -50.77 -24.70 8.59
N GLU A 211 -50.88 -25.96 8.20
CA GLU A 211 -49.87 -26.65 7.38
C GLU A 211 -49.73 -26.00 5.99
N LEU A 212 -50.86 -25.67 5.33
CA LEU A 212 -50.84 -24.97 4.05
C LEU A 212 -50.25 -23.57 4.16
N GLN A 213 -50.50 -22.84 5.26
CA GLN A 213 -49.86 -21.55 5.51
C GLN A 213 -48.36 -21.69 5.77
N GLU A 214 -47.91 -22.77 6.42
CA GLU A 214 -46.48 -23.06 6.54
C GLU A 214 -45.86 -23.42 5.19
N MET A 215 -46.52 -24.23 4.37
CA MET A 215 -46.07 -24.54 3.00
C MET A 215 -45.97 -23.29 2.13
N VAL A 216 -46.96 -22.38 2.20
CA VAL A 216 -46.93 -21.10 1.50
C VAL A 216 -45.79 -20.23 2.01
N ARG A 217 -45.58 -20.14 3.33
CA ARG A 217 -44.44 -19.40 3.91
C ARG A 217 -43.10 -20.01 3.54
N TRP A 218 -43.02 -21.32 3.38
CA TRP A 218 -41.82 -22.02 2.97
C TRP A 218 -41.50 -21.72 1.51
N GLU A 219 -42.51 -21.73 0.63
CA GLU A 219 -42.39 -21.36 -0.78
C GLU A 219 -42.13 -19.86 -0.98
N GLU A 220 -42.75 -18.97 -0.20
CA GLU A 220 -42.47 -17.52 -0.19
C GLU A 220 -41.05 -17.18 0.28
N ARG A 221 -40.40 -18.09 1.02
CA ARG A 221 -39.00 -17.95 1.46
C ARG A 221 -38.00 -18.52 0.45
N ARG A 222 -38.43 -19.33 -0.52
CA ARG A 222 -37.55 -19.80 -1.60
C ARG A 222 -37.24 -18.62 -2.51
N ASP A 223 -36.00 -18.57 -3.01
CA ASP A 223 -35.64 -17.62 -4.06
C ASP A 223 -36.01 -18.27 -5.41
N PRO A 224 -37.13 -17.89 -6.06
CA PRO A 224 -37.56 -18.49 -7.31
C PRO A 224 -36.56 -18.24 -8.45
N ILE A 225 -35.67 -17.25 -8.30
CA ILE A 225 -34.62 -16.97 -9.28
C ILE A 225 -33.55 -18.06 -9.20
N SER A 226 -33.21 -18.54 -7.99
CA SER A 226 -32.20 -19.59 -7.81
C SER A 226 -32.66 -20.92 -8.42
N GLU A 227 -33.88 -21.38 -8.13
CA GLU A 227 -34.39 -22.65 -8.67
C GLU A 227 -34.57 -22.60 -10.19
N TYR A 228 -35.03 -21.46 -10.72
CA TYR A 228 -35.10 -21.26 -12.17
C TYR A 228 -33.71 -21.32 -12.82
N LEU A 229 -32.71 -20.69 -12.20
CA LEU A 229 -31.34 -20.72 -12.68
C LEU A 229 -30.76 -22.13 -12.64
N ASP A 230 -30.99 -22.90 -11.58
CA ASP A 230 -30.53 -24.29 -11.47
C ASP A 230 -31.10 -25.14 -12.62
N VAL A 231 -32.41 -25.06 -12.87
CA VAL A 231 -33.05 -25.77 -13.98
C VAL A 231 -32.48 -25.37 -15.35
N LEU A 232 -32.25 -24.06 -15.58
CA LEU A 232 -31.63 -23.59 -16.82
C LEU A 232 -30.19 -24.12 -16.97
N LEU A 233 -29.43 -24.15 -15.89
CA LEU A 233 -28.03 -24.59 -15.88
C LEU A 233 -27.92 -26.11 -16.08
N ASP A 234 -28.81 -26.89 -15.46
CA ASP A 234 -28.91 -28.34 -15.69
C ASP A 234 -29.30 -28.63 -17.15
N SER A 235 -30.23 -27.84 -17.69
CA SER A 235 -30.65 -27.94 -19.09
C SER A 235 -29.49 -27.71 -20.07
N LEU A 236 -28.52 -26.84 -19.75
CA LEU A 236 -27.32 -26.64 -20.58
C LEU A 236 -26.43 -27.89 -20.64
N LEU A 237 -26.42 -28.70 -19.57
CA LEU A 237 -25.61 -29.92 -19.48
C LEU A 237 -26.32 -31.12 -20.10
N GLU A 238 -27.64 -31.22 -19.92
CA GLU A 238 -28.48 -32.34 -20.35
C GLU A 238 -28.88 -32.25 -21.84
N TYR A 239 -29.34 -31.08 -22.30
CA TYR A 239 -29.86 -30.88 -23.67
C TYR A 239 -28.84 -30.12 -24.54
N ARG A 240 -27.88 -30.87 -25.11
CA ARG A 240 -26.74 -30.30 -25.87
C ARG A 240 -26.98 -30.11 -27.37
N ASP A 241 -28.19 -29.79 -27.79
CA ASP A 241 -28.40 -29.29 -29.15
C ASP A 241 -27.99 -27.82 -29.23
N LYS A 242 -27.48 -27.40 -30.39
CA LYS A 242 -26.88 -26.08 -30.55
C LYS A 242 -27.88 -24.93 -30.43
N GLU A 243 -29.13 -25.13 -30.85
CA GLU A 243 -30.15 -24.08 -30.89
C GLU A 243 -30.67 -23.77 -29.48
N ASN A 244 -30.97 -24.81 -28.69
CA ASN A 244 -31.38 -24.65 -27.30
C ASN A 244 -30.24 -24.12 -26.43
N PHE A 245 -29.00 -24.61 -26.64
CA PHE A 245 -27.84 -24.12 -25.89
C PHE A 245 -27.62 -22.61 -26.06
N VAL A 246 -27.72 -22.10 -27.29
CA VAL A 246 -27.61 -20.67 -27.58
C VAL A 246 -28.75 -19.90 -26.92
N SER A 247 -29.99 -20.38 -27.05
CA SER A 247 -31.17 -19.70 -26.50
C SER A 247 -31.15 -19.61 -24.97
N ILE A 248 -30.71 -20.69 -24.29
CA ILE A 248 -30.55 -20.71 -22.83
C ILE A 248 -29.45 -19.74 -22.41
N LEU A 249 -28.32 -19.71 -23.12
CA LEU A 249 -27.21 -18.82 -22.79
C LEU A 249 -27.55 -17.33 -23.00
N GLU A 250 -28.29 -17.01 -24.05
CA GLU A 250 -28.83 -15.65 -24.27
C GLU A 250 -29.76 -15.23 -23.13
N SER A 251 -30.64 -16.13 -22.69
CA SER A 251 -31.53 -15.89 -21.54
C SER A 251 -30.73 -15.69 -20.25
N LEU A 252 -29.72 -16.52 -20.00
CA LEU A 252 -28.81 -16.35 -18.85
C LEU A 252 -28.04 -15.03 -18.90
N GLU A 253 -27.74 -14.51 -20.09
CA GLU A 253 -27.02 -13.24 -20.23
C GLU A 253 -27.89 -12.06 -19.82
N GLU A 254 -29.19 -12.11 -20.16
CA GLU A 254 -30.18 -11.13 -19.69
C GLU A 254 -30.37 -11.20 -18.18
N VAL A 255 -30.50 -12.41 -17.62
CA VAL A 255 -30.64 -12.60 -16.16
C VAL A 255 -29.37 -12.16 -15.43
N PHE A 256 -28.19 -12.42 -15.98
CA PHE A 256 -26.91 -11.93 -15.43
C PHE A 256 -26.88 -10.39 -15.37
N LYS A 257 -27.30 -9.71 -16.44
CA LYS A 257 -27.35 -8.23 -16.47
C LYS A 257 -28.35 -7.68 -15.45
N ASP A 258 -29.52 -8.29 -15.33
CA ASP A 258 -30.56 -7.86 -14.39
C ASP A 258 -30.15 -8.09 -12.93
N THR A 259 -29.60 -9.27 -12.59
CA THR A 259 -29.12 -9.58 -11.23
C THR A 259 -27.99 -8.66 -10.80
N LEU A 260 -27.02 -8.38 -11.69
CA LEU A 260 -25.93 -7.44 -11.41
C LEU A 260 -26.45 -6.01 -11.22
N ALA A 261 -27.42 -5.57 -12.02
CA ALA A 261 -28.02 -4.24 -11.87
C ALA A 261 -28.83 -4.08 -10.59
N ARG A 262 -29.48 -5.16 -10.13
CA ARG A 262 -30.25 -5.20 -8.87
C ARG A 262 -29.40 -5.45 -7.63
N ARG A 263 -28.07 -5.61 -7.78
CA ARG A 263 -27.13 -5.95 -6.70
C ARG A 263 -27.44 -7.31 -6.04
N ASN A 264 -28.08 -8.24 -6.77
CA ASN A 264 -28.22 -9.62 -6.31
C ASN A 264 -26.94 -10.39 -6.66
N PHE A 265 -25.90 -10.16 -5.86
CA PHE A 265 -24.57 -10.70 -6.11
C PHE A 265 -24.51 -12.22 -5.99
N ASP A 266 -25.33 -12.83 -5.14
CA ASP A 266 -25.38 -14.29 -4.97
C ASP A 266 -25.85 -14.99 -6.26
N SER A 267 -26.95 -14.53 -6.86
CA SER A 267 -27.41 -15.08 -8.16
C SER A 267 -26.41 -14.80 -9.28
N THR A 268 -25.80 -13.60 -9.32
CA THR A 268 -24.77 -13.26 -10.32
C THR A 268 -23.56 -14.21 -10.22
N LEU A 269 -23.12 -14.48 -8.99
CA LEU A 269 -22.01 -15.38 -8.69
C LEU A 269 -22.34 -16.83 -9.07
N MET A 270 -23.57 -17.28 -8.79
CA MET A 270 -24.05 -18.60 -9.19
C MET A 270 -23.99 -18.79 -10.71
N ILE A 271 -24.50 -17.82 -11.49
CA ILE A 271 -24.45 -17.86 -12.96
C ILE A 271 -23.00 -18.00 -13.46
N LEU A 272 -22.08 -17.18 -12.94
CA LEU A 272 -20.67 -17.21 -13.37
C LEU A 272 -19.95 -18.51 -12.98
N LYS A 273 -20.16 -19.00 -11.74
CA LYS A 273 -19.57 -20.27 -11.27
C LYS A 273 -20.06 -21.45 -12.12
N SER A 274 -21.36 -21.49 -12.38
CA SER A 274 -21.97 -22.55 -13.20
C SER A 274 -21.52 -22.48 -14.65
N LEU A 275 -21.40 -21.29 -15.24
CA LEU A 275 -20.82 -21.14 -16.59
C LEU A 275 -19.37 -21.61 -16.66
N HIS A 276 -18.57 -21.35 -15.63
CA HIS A 276 -17.21 -21.87 -15.55
C HIS A 276 -17.19 -23.41 -15.50
N HIS A 277 -18.13 -24.00 -14.73
CA HIS A 277 -18.31 -25.45 -14.66
C HIS A 277 -18.72 -26.04 -16.01
N VAL A 278 -19.77 -25.49 -16.64
CA VAL A 278 -20.25 -25.90 -17.98
C VAL A 278 -19.12 -25.82 -19.00
N ARG A 279 -18.33 -24.73 -19.00
CA ARG A 279 -17.17 -24.58 -19.88
C ARG A 279 -16.14 -25.70 -19.69
N LYS A 280 -15.83 -26.07 -18.44
CA LYS A 280 -14.87 -27.14 -18.11
C LYS A 280 -15.37 -28.51 -18.58
N THR A 281 -16.67 -28.77 -18.44
CA THR A 281 -17.32 -30.01 -18.89
C THR A 281 -17.39 -30.08 -20.42
N CYS A 282 -17.85 -29.01 -21.08
CA CYS A 282 -17.88 -28.91 -22.54
C CYS A 282 -16.49 -28.98 -23.19
N ALA A 283 -15.44 -28.49 -22.53
CA ALA A 283 -14.08 -28.58 -23.06
C ALA A 283 -13.61 -30.03 -23.31
N LYS A 284 -14.16 -31.00 -22.58
CA LYS A 284 -13.85 -32.43 -22.74
C LYS A 284 -14.70 -33.13 -23.81
N GLU A 285 -15.91 -32.64 -24.04
CA GLU A 285 -16.96 -33.40 -24.74
C GLU A 285 -17.51 -32.70 -26.00
N THR A 286 -17.56 -31.36 -26.02
CA THR A 286 -18.23 -30.56 -27.07
C THR A 286 -17.47 -29.26 -27.39
N THR A 287 -16.61 -29.30 -28.42
CA THR A 287 -15.74 -28.17 -28.79
C THR A 287 -16.47 -26.97 -29.40
N TRP A 288 -17.67 -27.15 -29.97
CA TRP A 288 -18.43 -26.06 -30.60
C TRP A 288 -19.09 -25.11 -29.58
N ALA A 289 -19.32 -25.55 -28.35
CA ALA A 289 -19.97 -24.75 -27.30
C ALA A 289 -19.02 -23.73 -26.65
N LEU A 290 -17.72 -24.05 -26.62
CA LEU A 290 -16.68 -23.18 -26.05
C LEU A 290 -16.70 -21.73 -26.58
N PRO A 291 -16.71 -21.46 -27.90
CA PRO A 291 -16.74 -20.08 -28.39
C PRO A 291 -18.01 -19.31 -27.99
N ILE A 292 -19.12 -20.01 -27.73
CA ILE A 292 -20.39 -19.40 -27.34
C ILE A 292 -20.33 -18.99 -25.86
N ILE A 293 -19.84 -19.89 -24.99
CA ILE A 293 -19.61 -19.60 -23.56
C ILE A 293 -18.53 -18.52 -23.40
N ASP A 294 -17.47 -18.58 -24.21
CA ASP A 294 -16.40 -17.59 -24.20
C ASP A 294 -16.93 -16.21 -24.64
N ASN A 295 -17.92 -16.14 -25.53
CA ASN A 295 -18.59 -14.90 -25.94
C ASN A 295 -19.43 -14.30 -24.81
N PHE A 296 -20.21 -15.12 -24.09
CA PHE A 296 -20.91 -14.68 -22.88
C PHE A 296 -19.91 -14.09 -21.88
N SER A 297 -18.82 -14.80 -21.62
CA SER A 297 -17.79 -14.38 -20.65
C SER A 297 -17.10 -13.08 -21.09
N LEU A 298 -16.98 -12.86 -22.40
CA LEU A 298 -16.53 -11.62 -23.03
C LEU A 298 -17.49 -10.47 -22.68
N THR A 299 -18.79 -10.68 -22.91
CA THR A 299 -19.84 -9.69 -22.66
C THR A 299 -19.96 -9.37 -21.18
N ALA A 300 -19.89 -10.37 -20.29
CA ALA A 300 -19.88 -10.18 -18.84
C ALA A 300 -18.68 -9.33 -18.37
N SER A 301 -17.56 -9.41 -19.07
CA SER A 301 -16.33 -8.63 -18.80
C SER A 301 -16.34 -7.24 -19.45
N SER A 302 -17.39 -6.88 -20.19
CA SER A 302 -17.48 -5.63 -20.94
C SER A 302 -17.79 -4.43 -20.05
N SER A 303 -17.45 -3.23 -20.53
CA SER A 303 -17.76 -1.97 -19.85
C SER A 303 -19.27 -1.75 -19.67
N GLN A 304 -20.09 -2.21 -20.61
CA GLN A 304 -21.54 -2.07 -20.54
C GLN A 304 -22.14 -2.85 -19.36
N CYS A 305 -21.71 -4.11 -19.15
CA CYS A 305 -22.21 -4.92 -18.05
C CYS A 305 -21.74 -4.38 -16.69
N LEU A 306 -20.48 -3.98 -16.59
CA LEU A 306 -19.92 -3.51 -15.33
C LEU A 306 -20.33 -2.06 -15.00
N GLN A 307 -20.89 -1.29 -15.94
CA GLN A 307 -21.35 0.07 -15.68
C GLN A 307 -22.40 0.14 -14.55
N SER A 308 -23.30 -0.85 -14.47
CA SER A 308 -24.30 -0.93 -13.40
C SER A 308 -23.63 -1.07 -12.03
N LEU A 309 -22.56 -1.87 -11.95
CA LEU A 309 -21.76 -2.01 -10.75
C LEU A 309 -21.12 -0.66 -10.38
N GLN A 310 -20.56 0.05 -11.36
CA GLN A 310 -19.92 1.35 -11.13
C GLN A 310 -20.85 2.40 -10.51
N GLN A 311 -22.11 2.45 -10.95
CA GLN A 311 -23.11 3.38 -10.41
C GLN A 311 -23.45 3.09 -8.94
N ALA A 312 -23.22 1.85 -8.48
CA ALA A 312 -23.55 1.42 -7.13
C ALA A 312 -22.47 1.75 -6.08
N TRP A 313 -21.27 2.20 -6.47
CA TRP A 313 -20.07 2.26 -5.60
C TRP A 313 -20.22 3.14 -4.35
N ALA A 314 -21.08 4.16 -4.39
CA ALA A 314 -21.29 5.07 -3.27
C ALA A 314 -21.96 4.41 -2.06
N ASP A 315 -22.72 3.34 -2.28
CA ASP A 315 -23.60 2.73 -1.27
C ASP A 315 -23.21 1.28 -0.93
N VAL A 316 -22.00 0.84 -1.30
CA VAL A 316 -21.57 -0.55 -1.10
C VAL A 316 -20.97 -0.71 0.29
N ASP A 317 -21.49 -1.68 1.05
CA ASP A 317 -20.97 -2.05 2.36
C ASP A 317 -19.77 -3.03 2.28
N ALA A 318 -19.30 -3.45 3.45
CA ALA A 318 -18.16 -4.36 3.57
C ALA A 318 -18.37 -5.73 2.92
N GLU A 319 -19.54 -6.33 3.15
CA GLU A 319 -19.89 -7.69 2.72
C GLU A 319 -20.12 -7.73 1.21
N GLN A 320 -20.82 -6.72 0.69
CA GLN A 320 -21.03 -6.54 -0.73
C GLN A 320 -19.72 -6.36 -1.50
N ILE A 321 -18.71 -5.67 -0.93
CA ILE A 321 -17.38 -5.54 -1.56
C ILE A 321 -16.73 -6.91 -1.76
N ASP A 322 -16.88 -7.83 -0.81
CA ASP A 322 -16.30 -9.17 -0.89
C ASP A 322 -17.04 -10.03 -1.92
N GLN A 323 -18.37 -9.97 -1.97
CA GLN A 323 -19.16 -10.62 -3.03
C GLN A 323 -18.80 -10.07 -4.43
N ILE A 324 -18.68 -8.75 -4.57
CA ILE A 324 -18.25 -8.10 -5.82
C ILE A 324 -16.85 -8.59 -6.21
N LYS A 325 -15.92 -8.66 -5.25
CA LYS A 325 -14.57 -9.17 -5.49
C LYS A 325 -14.62 -10.59 -6.06
N GLU A 326 -15.42 -11.50 -5.49
CA GLU A 326 -15.58 -12.85 -6.04
C GLU A 326 -16.10 -12.84 -7.47
N ILE A 327 -17.14 -12.05 -7.76
CA ILE A 327 -17.69 -11.90 -9.12
C ILE A 327 -16.61 -11.44 -10.09
N LEU A 328 -15.88 -10.38 -9.75
CA LEU A 328 -14.86 -9.80 -10.64
C LEU A 328 -13.67 -10.75 -10.89
N LEU A 329 -13.33 -11.63 -9.94
CA LEU A 329 -12.29 -12.65 -10.09
C LEU A 329 -12.68 -13.79 -11.04
N LEU A 330 -13.97 -13.98 -11.30
CA LEU A 330 -14.50 -14.96 -12.26
C LEU A 330 -14.55 -14.41 -13.70
N LEU A 331 -14.39 -13.10 -13.88
CA LEU A 331 -14.36 -12.47 -15.20
C LEU A 331 -13.08 -12.79 -15.97
N ARG A 332 -13.10 -12.47 -17.27
CA ARG A 332 -11.95 -12.65 -18.14
C ARG A 332 -10.99 -11.45 -18.04
N PRO A 333 -9.69 -11.64 -18.33
CA PRO A 333 -8.70 -10.56 -18.21
C PRO A 333 -9.00 -9.29 -19.01
N GLU A 334 -9.82 -9.35 -20.06
CA GLU A 334 -10.23 -8.15 -20.80
C GLU A 334 -10.97 -7.12 -19.93
N ALA A 335 -11.59 -7.56 -18.82
CA ALA A 335 -12.22 -6.69 -17.83
C ALA A 335 -11.27 -5.66 -17.23
N ILE A 336 -9.95 -5.90 -17.26
CA ILE A 336 -8.93 -4.95 -16.76
C ILE A 336 -9.12 -3.56 -17.34
N HIS A 337 -9.51 -3.42 -18.62
CA HIS A 337 -9.77 -2.12 -19.25
C HIS A 337 -10.84 -1.33 -18.51
N THR A 338 -11.93 -2.00 -18.16
CA THR A 338 -13.04 -1.39 -17.45
C THR A 338 -12.68 -1.13 -16.00
N LEU A 339 -12.12 -2.13 -15.31
CA LEU A 339 -11.77 -2.03 -13.89
C LEU A 339 -10.75 -0.93 -13.61
N ALA A 340 -9.78 -0.76 -14.49
CA ALA A 340 -8.79 0.30 -14.39
C ALA A 340 -9.43 1.69 -14.59
N GLY A 341 -10.41 1.82 -15.50
CA GLY A 341 -11.22 3.03 -15.63
C GLY A 341 -12.01 3.34 -14.36
N MET A 342 -12.56 2.33 -13.69
CA MET A 342 -13.29 2.50 -12.44
C MET A 342 -12.36 2.81 -11.25
N LEU A 343 -11.17 2.22 -11.22
CA LEU A 343 -10.12 2.50 -10.22
C LEU A 343 -9.75 3.98 -10.16
N LEU A 344 -9.77 4.68 -11.30
CA LEU A 344 -9.50 6.12 -11.37
C LEU A 344 -10.68 6.97 -10.85
N GLN A 345 -11.90 6.46 -10.88
CA GLN A 345 -13.11 7.23 -10.58
C GLN A 345 -13.57 7.12 -9.14
N THR A 346 -13.05 6.16 -8.37
CA THR A 346 -13.46 5.96 -6.99
C THR A 346 -12.58 6.70 -6.01
N SER A 347 -13.22 7.32 -5.02
CA SER A 347 -12.56 7.91 -3.86
C SER A 347 -12.39 6.92 -2.70
N SER A 348 -13.10 5.78 -2.71
CA SER A 348 -13.05 4.81 -1.61
C SER A 348 -11.78 3.97 -1.67
N LEU A 349 -10.93 4.10 -0.64
CA LEU A 349 -9.66 3.37 -0.52
C LEU A 349 -9.86 1.85 -0.47
N ARG A 350 -10.93 1.38 0.19
CA ARG A 350 -11.27 -0.04 0.24
C ARG A 350 -11.59 -0.61 -1.14
N LEU A 351 -12.39 0.13 -1.93
CA LEU A 351 -12.69 -0.24 -3.31
C LEU A 351 -11.43 -0.20 -4.18
N GLN A 352 -10.57 0.83 -4.02
CA GLN A 352 -9.29 0.88 -4.73
C GLN A 352 -8.42 -0.35 -4.42
N LYS A 353 -8.29 -0.74 -3.14
CA LYS A 353 -7.53 -1.93 -2.71
C LYS A 353 -8.10 -3.20 -3.32
N MET A 354 -9.41 -3.38 -3.29
CA MET A 354 -10.09 -4.53 -3.90
C MET A 354 -9.84 -4.60 -5.43
N LEU A 355 -10.02 -3.50 -6.15
CA LEU A 355 -9.83 -3.47 -7.60
C LEU A 355 -8.38 -3.76 -7.99
N VAL A 356 -7.42 -3.22 -7.24
CA VAL A 356 -5.99 -3.50 -7.47
C VAL A 356 -5.70 -5.00 -7.30
N GLN A 357 -6.27 -5.65 -6.27
CA GLN A 357 -6.15 -7.11 -6.09
C GLN A 357 -6.79 -7.89 -7.25
N VAL A 358 -7.97 -7.48 -7.72
CA VAL A 358 -8.65 -8.12 -8.85
C VAL A 358 -7.85 -7.93 -10.14
N ILE A 359 -7.39 -6.71 -10.44
CA ILE A 359 -6.57 -6.42 -11.63
C ILE A 359 -5.27 -7.22 -11.58
N PHE A 360 -4.63 -7.33 -10.41
CA PHE A 360 -3.46 -8.20 -10.22
C PHE A 360 -3.77 -9.67 -10.56
N ALA A 361 -4.85 -10.22 -10.01
CA ALA A 361 -5.24 -11.60 -10.26
C ALA A 361 -5.55 -11.87 -11.74
N LEU A 362 -6.26 -10.94 -12.40
CA LEU A 362 -6.57 -11.04 -13.83
C LEU A 362 -5.32 -10.87 -14.71
N ALA A 363 -4.42 -9.94 -14.37
CA ALA A 363 -3.18 -9.70 -15.11
C ALA A 363 -2.18 -10.85 -14.95
N SER A 364 -2.25 -11.58 -13.84
CA SER A 364 -1.49 -12.82 -13.62
C SER A 364 -1.94 -13.94 -14.57
N ARG A 365 -3.19 -13.93 -15.03
CA ARG A 365 -3.72 -14.89 -16.03
C ARG A 365 -3.37 -14.48 -17.46
N ASP A 366 -3.57 -13.20 -17.81
CA ASP A 366 -3.13 -12.62 -19.07
C ASP A 366 -2.72 -11.15 -18.87
N LEU A 367 -1.46 -10.85 -19.17
CA LEU A 367 -0.87 -9.52 -19.01
C LEU A 367 -1.26 -8.56 -20.16
N LYS A 368 -1.69 -9.07 -21.32
CA LYS A 368 -1.92 -8.23 -22.52
C LYS A 368 -2.89 -7.07 -22.29
N PRO A 369 -4.04 -7.24 -21.60
CA PRO A 369 -4.95 -6.14 -21.33
C PRO A 369 -4.30 -5.04 -20.48
N LEU A 370 -3.55 -5.40 -19.43
CA LEU A 370 -2.82 -4.44 -18.62
C LEU A 370 -1.72 -3.73 -19.44
N GLU A 371 -0.96 -4.46 -20.26
CA GLU A 371 0.07 -3.87 -21.12
C GLU A 371 -0.51 -2.83 -22.08
N ALA A 372 -1.67 -3.10 -22.68
CA ALA A 372 -2.34 -2.15 -23.58
C ALA A 372 -2.70 -0.83 -22.90
N MET A 373 -2.92 -0.84 -21.58
CA MET A 373 -3.27 0.35 -20.81
C MET A 373 -2.07 1.20 -20.37
N LEU A 374 -0.84 0.68 -20.42
CA LEU A 374 0.35 1.44 -20.02
C LEU A 374 0.70 2.58 -21.00
N GLY A 375 0.11 2.59 -22.21
CA GLY A 375 0.28 3.65 -23.21
C GLY A 375 -0.73 4.80 -23.10
N ARG A 376 -1.59 4.78 -22.08
CA ARG A 376 -2.65 5.78 -21.87
C ARG A 376 -2.08 7.11 -21.35
N PRO A 377 -2.68 8.27 -21.71
CA PRO A 377 -2.16 9.58 -21.31
C PRO A 377 -2.36 9.89 -19.81
N GLU A 378 -3.28 9.22 -19.13
CA GLU A 378 -3.64 9.47 -17.74
C GLU A 378 -2.54 8.93 -16.78
N ALA A 379 -1.60 9.80 -16.37
CA ALA A 379 -0.44 9.41 -15.57
C ALA A 379 -0.77 8.72 -14.24
N GLU A 380 -1.82 9.19 -13.54
CA GLU A 380 -2.29 8.59 -12.29
C GLU A 380 -2.75 7.13 -12.50
N LEU A 381 -3.47 6.87 -13.59
CA LEU A 381 -3.90 5.52 -13.95
C LEU A 381 -2.70 4.63 -14.26
N VAL A 382 -1.77 5.13 -15.09
CA VAL A 382 -0.54 4.41 -15.43
C VAL A 382 0.27 4.10 -14.18
N GLN A 383 0.38 5.02 -13.22
CA GLN A 383 1.06 4.80 -11.95
C GLN A 383 0.43 3.64 -11.17
N LYS A 384 -0.90 3.62 -11.00
CA LYS A 384 -1.62 2.53 -10.30
C LYS A 384 -1.45 1.18 -11.03
N LEU A 385 -1.44 1.17 -12.36
CA LEU A 385 -1.18 -0.05 -13.14
C LEU A 385 0.28 -0.51 -13.07
N VAL A 386 1.23 0.42 -13.00
CA VAL A 386 2.65 0.12 -12.79
C VAL A 386 2.90 -0.44 -11.39
N TYR A 387 2.14 0.02 -10.38
CA TYR A 387 2.15 -0.61 -9.07
C TYR A 387 1.74 -2.09 -9.15
N VAL A 388 0.63 -2.41 -9.84
CA VAL A 388 0.21 -3.81 -10.07
C VAL A 388 1.30 -4.59 -10.80
N LEU A 389 1.84 -4.02 -11.89
CA LEU A 389 2.93 -4.61 -12.67
C LEU A 389 4.19 -4.90 -11.83
N GLY A 390 4.47 -4.05 -10.84
CA GLY A 390 5.56 -4.20 -9.88
C GLY A 390 5.49 -5.49 -9.07
N HIS A 391 4.28 -5.99 -8.81
CA HIS A 391 4.03 -7.21 -8.02
C HIS A 391 3.92 -8.47 -8.89
N LEU A 392 3.81 -8.33 -10.21
CA LEU A 392 3.74 -9.47 -11.13
C LEU A 392 5.12 -10.08 -11.39
N GLU A 393 5.25 -11.39 -11.25
CA GLU A 393 6.49 -12.10 -11.56
C GLU A 393 6.72 -12.32 -13.07
N GLY A 394 7.96 -12.61 -13.45
CA GLY A 394 8.33 -12.99 -14.82
C GLY A 394 9.05 -11.91 -15.64
N GLU A 395 9.62 -12.32 -16.77
CA GLU A 395 10.47 -11.46 -17.61
C GLU A 395 9.70 -10.32 -18.28
N ARG A 396 8.47 -10.58 -18.74
CA ARG A 396 7.68 -9.59 -19.47
C ARG A 396 7.29 -8.40 -18.58
N PRO A 397 6.78 -8.58 -17.34
CA PRO A 397 6.63 -7.49 -16.39
C PRO A 397 7.92 -6.70 -16.14
N THR A 398 9.06 -7.38 -15.96
CA THR A 398 10.37 -6.70 -15.80
C THR A 398 10.69 -5.80 -17.00
N GLN A 399 10.49 -6.29 -18.22
CA GLN A 399 10.74 -5.51 -19.44
C GLN A 399 9.82 -4.28 -19.52
N LEU A 400 8.55 -4.42 -19.13
CA LEU A 400 7.59 -3.31 -19.11
C LEU A 400 7.96 -2.28 -18.06
N LEU A 401 8.29 -2.68 -16.83
CA LEU A 401 8.80 -1.76 -15.80
C LEU A 401 10.06 -1.02 -16.28
N GLY A 402 10.98 -1.71 -16.97
CA GLY A 402 12.17 -1.10 -17.56
C GLY A 402 11.86 0.01 -18.57
N LYS A 403 10.74 -0.07 -19.30
CA LYS A 403 10.25 1.02 -20.16
C LYS A 403 9.65 2.16 -19.33
N MET A 404 8.89 1.83 -18.29
CA MET A 404 8.18 2.80 -17.45
C MET A 404 9.12 3.67 -16.59
N VAL A 405 10.33 3.20 -16.31
CA VAL A 405 11.40 4.01 -15.69
C VAL A 405 11.77 5.25 -16.51
N ARG A 406 11.40 5.31 -17.80
CA ARG A 406 11.65 6.48 -18.68
C ARG A 406 10.37 7.26 -19.01
N HIS A 407 9.29 7.03 -18.26
CA HIS A 407 8.02 7.69 -18.48
C HIS A 407 8.11 9.21 -18.21
N SER A 408 7.24 10.00 -18.82
CA SER A 408 7.23 11.48 -18.66
C SER A 408 6.86 11.91 -17.24
N SER A 409 5.91 11.23 -16.61
CA SER A 409 5.54 11.46 -15.19
C SER A 409 6.58 10.87 -14.23
N GLY A 410 7.03 11.69 -13.27
CA GLY A 410 7.94 11.29 -12.19
C GLY A 410 7.35 10.20 -11.28
N GLU A 411 6.07 10.30 -10.94
CA GLU A 411 5.37 9.29 -10.12
C GLU A 411 5.40 7.90 -10.75
N VAL A 412 5.20 7.82 -12.08
CA VAL A 412 5.27 6.55 -12.84
C VAL A 412 6.69 6.01 -12.85
N ARG A 413 7.70 6.87 -13.08
CA ARG A 413 9.12 6.46 -13.06
C ARG A 413 9.51 5.92 -11.68
N GLN A 414 9.08 6.60 -10.61
CA GLN A 414 9.34 6.21 -9.24
C GLN A 414 8.73 4.84 -8.93
N GLU A 415 7.47 4.62 -9.31
CA GLU A 415 6.79 3.34 -9.06
C GLU A 415 7.40 2.20 -9.87
N ALA A 416 7.75 2.45 -11.14
CA ALA A 416 8.45 1.48 -11.98
C ALA A 416 9.82 1.10 -11.38
N MET A 417 10.55 2.08 -10.86
CA MET A 417 11.81 1.85 -10.19
C MET A 417 11.62 1.01 -8.93
N LYS A 418 10.65 1.32 -8.05
CA LYS A 418 10.34 0.49 -6.87
C LYS A 418 10.08 -0.95 -7.28
N GLY A 419 9.25 -1.17 -8.31
CA GLY A 419 8.95 -2.51 -8.84
C GLY A 419 10.18 -3.27 -9.36
N LEU A 420 11.17 -2.58 -9.94
CA LEU A 420 12.43 -3.21 -10.37
C LEU A 420 13.39 -3.47 -9.22
N LEU A 421 13.42 -2.60 -8.20
CA LEU A 421 14.29 -2.76 -7.03
C LEU A 421 13.87 -3.92 -6.13
N LYS A 422 12.60 -4.35 -6.20
CA LYS A 422 12.10 -5.57 -5.52
C LYS A 422 12.55 -6.87 -6.20
N ARG A 423 13.10 -6.83 -7.43
CA ARG A 423 13.44 -8.03 -8.22
C ARG A 423 14.90 -8.42 -8.05
N GLU A 424 15.16 -9.70 -7.89
CA GLU A 424 16.51 -10.25 -7.90
C GLU A 424 16.83 -10.99 -9.21
N PRO A 425 18.02 -10.77 -9.81
CA PRO A 425 19.03 -9.76 -9.46
C PRO A 425 18.65 -8.35 -9.98
N VAL A 426 18.91 -7.31 -9.17
CA VAL A 426 18.65 -5.92 -9.57
C VAL A 426 19.65 -5.47 -10.65
N ASN A 427 19.14 -4.97 -11.78
CA ASN A 427 19.96 -4.38 -12.85
C ASN A 427 20.34 -2.92 -12.56
N ILE A 428 21.27 -2.73 -11.61
CA ILE A 428 21.76 -1.41 -11.19
C ILE A 428 22.32 -0.59 -12.36
N LYS A 429 23.00 -1.23 -13.33
CA LYS A 429 23.54 -0.53 -14.52
C LYS A 429 22.43 0.10 -15.34
N GLY A 430 21.32 -0.61 -15.54
CA GLY A 430 20.14 -0.10 -16.26
C GLY A 430 19.47 1.07 -15.55
N LEU A 431 19.53 1.11 -14.22
CA LEU A 431 18.90 2.14 -13.40
C LEU A 431 19.81 3.34 -13.08
N PHE A 432 21.12 3.27 -13.37
CA PHE A 432 22.08 4.29 -12.96
C PHE A 432 21.78 5.68 -13.52
N HIS A 433 21.14 5.79 -14.68
CA HIS A 433 20.73 7.08 -15.25
C HIS A 433 19.76 7.87 -14.35
N LEU A 434 19.04 7.20 -13.45
CA LEU A 434 18.08 7.84 -12.53
C LEU A 434 18.73 8.64 -11.40
N ILE A 435 20.05 8.54 -11.21
CA ILE A 435 20.74 9.43 -10.28
C ILE A 435 20.61 10.90 -10.72
N GLU A 436 20.43 11.15 -12.03
CA GLU A 436 20.23 12.47 -12.62
C GLU A 436 18.76 12.74 -12.97
N ASP A 437 17.81 11.97 -12.40
CA ASP A 437 16.39 12.20 -12.67
C ASP A 437 15.98 13.62 -12.24
N GLU A 438 15.07 14.27 -12.97
CA GLU A 438 14.57 15.61 -12.62
C GLU A 438 13.91 15.62 -11.22
N ASP A 439 13.28 14.50 -10.84
CA ASP A 439 12.63 14.31 -9.54
C ASP A 439 13.63 13.90 -8.46
N ASP A 440 13.75 14.74 -7.43
CA ASP A 440 14.64 14.52 -6.29
C ASP A 440 14.28 13.28 -5.46
N SER A 441 13.00 12.89 -5.42
CA SER A 441 12.55 11.68 -4.73
C SER A 441 13.14 10.41 -5.39
N ILE A 442 13.20 10.38 -6.72
CA ILE A 442 13.77 9.29 -7.50
C ILE A 442 15.27 9.22 -7.28
N ARG A 443 15.98 10.36 -7.41
CA ARG A 443 17.43 10.44 -7.15
C ARG A 443 17.79 9.92 -5.76
N ARG A 444 17.05 10.34 -4.73
CA ARG A 444 17.25 9.86 -3.35
C ARG A 444 16.99 8.37 -3.21
N LEU A 445 15.93 7.85 -3.81
CA LEU A 445 15.54 6.46 -3.68
C LEU A 445 16.56 5.52 -4.32
N ILE A 446 17.06 5.82 -5.54
CA ILE A 446 18.10 5.02 -6.18
C ILE A 446 19.43 5.07 -5.43
N LEU A 447 19.84 6.25 -4.95
CA LEU A 447 21.07 6.42 -4.16
C LEU A 447 20.98 5.71 -2.81
N ARG A 448 19.81 5.70 -2.17
CA ARG A 448 19.57 4.96 -0.93
C ARG A 448 19.78 3.47 -1.16
N HIS A 449 19.15 2.90 -2.19
CA HIS A 449 19.29 1.48 -2.52
C HIS A 449 20.73 1.10 -2.87
N MET A 450 21.38 1.89 -3.72
CA MET A 450 22.80 1.72 -4.07
C MET A 450 23.74 1.76 -2.86
N GLY A 451 23.36 2.46 -1.79
CA GLY A 451 24.12 2.59 -0.55
C GLY A 451 23.74 1.61 0.55
N GLN A 452 22.85 0.63 0.32
CA GLN A 452 22.48 -0.37 1.34
C GLN A 452 23.63 -1.35 1.61
N GLU A 453 24.40 -1.71 0.58
CA GLU A 453 25.46 -2.72 0.68
C GLU A 453 26.69 -2.36 -0.15
N LYS A 454 27.82 -3.01 0.15
CA LYS A 454 29.04 -2.88 -0.65
C LYS A 454 28.85 -3.56 -1.99
N ASN A 455 28.96 -2.80 -3.07
CA ASN A 455 28.75 -3.31 -4.43
C ASN A 455 29.78 -2.74 -5.41
N LYS A 456 30.57 -3.63 -6.02
CA LYS A 456 31.66 -3.25 -6.95
C LYS A 456 31.16 -2.56 -8.21
N VAL A 457 29.96 -2.91 -8.69
CA VAL A 457 29.36 -2.29 -9.88
C VAL A 457 28.90 -0.88 -9.56
N THR A 458 28.19 -0.71 -8.44
CA THR A 458 27.77 0.62 -7.96
C THR A 458 28.97 1.53 -7.68
N GLU A 459 30.01 1.00 -7.00
CA GLU A 459 31.26 1.73 -6.74
C GLU A 459 31.88 2.24 -8.04
N ALA A 460 32.02 1.38 -9.05
CA ALA A 460 32.62 1.75 -10.33
C ALA A 460 31.80 2.82 -11.08
N LEU A 461 30.47 2.70 -11.08
CA LEU A 461 29.60 3.67 -11.73
C LEU A 461 29.63 5.04 -11.05
N LEU A 462 29.59 5.08 -9.71
CA LEU A 462 29.66 6.34 -8.96
C LEU A 462 31.04 7.00 -9.07
N LEU A 463 32.13 6.23 -9.09
CA LEU A 463 33.47 6.76 -9.35
C LEU A 463 33.55 7.42 -10.73
N ASP A 464 33.13 6.71 -11.77
CA ASP A 464 33.12 7.24 -13.14
C ASP A 464 32.28 8.51 -13.26
N TYR A 465 31.08 8.51 -12.66
CA TYR A 465 30.21 9.67 -12.63
C TYR A 465 30.84 10.88 -11.90
N LEU A 466 31.42 10.67 -10.71
CA LEU A 466 32.04 11.75 -9.93
C LEU A 466 33.36 12.25 -10.55
N GLU A 467 34.11 11.39 -11.25
CA GLU A 467 35.34 11.74 -11.98
C GLU A 467 35.06 12.56 -13.25
N GLN A 468 33.97 12.26 -13.96
CA GLN A 468 33.60 12.98 -15.19
C GLN A 468 33.13 14.42 -14.94
N GLY A 469 32.67 14.75 -13.73
CA GLY A 469 32.42 16.12 -13.30
C GLY A 469 31.52 16.94 -14.24
N LYS A 470 30.27 16.49 -14.46
CA LYS A 470 29.33 17.21 -15.32
C LYS A 470 29.10 18.65 -14.81
N GLN A 471 29.29 19.61 -15.72
CA GLN A 471 29.28 21.06 -15.46
C GLN A 471 27.88 21.71 -15.36
N GLU A 472 26.81 20.95 -15.57
CA GLU A 472 25.45 21.51 -15.57
C GLU A 472 24.79 21.33 -14.21
N ARG A 473 24.83 22.40 -13.39
CA ARG A 473 24.00 22.60 -12.19
C ARG A 473 23.76 21.34 -11.34
N SER A 474 24.82 20.66 -10.92
CA SER A 474 24.65 19.65 -9.87
C SER A 474 24.26 20.38 -8.58
N ASP A 475 23.05 20.14 -8.08
CA ASP A 475 22.63 20.58 -6.75
C ASP A 475 23.69 20.09 -5.73
N GLU A 476 24.24 21.00 -4.95
CA GLU A 476 25.24 20.69 -3.92
C GLU A 476 24.77 19.55 -3.00
N LYS A 477 23.47 19.50 -2.69
CA LYS A 477 22.88 18.42 -1.88
C LYS A 477 22.96 17.07 -2.60
N HIS A 478 22.65 17.05 -3.90
CA HIS A 478 22.70 15.84 -4.71
C HIS A 478 24.15 15.31 -4.85
N LEU A 479 25.09 16.20 -5.14
CA LEU A 479 26.51 15.84 -5.21
C LEU A 479 27.01 15.23 -3.89
N ILE A 480 26.68 15.84 -2.76
CA ILE A 480 27.02 15.31 -1.43
C ILE A 480 26.36 13.94 -1.20
N ALA A 481 25.12 13.74 -1.65
CA ALA A 481 24.44 12.45 -1.56
C ALA A 481 25.18 11.37 -2.37
N CYS A 482 25.60 11.66 -3.60
CA CYS A 482 26.40 10.74 -4.43
C CYS A 482 27.72 10.33 -3.75
N PHE A 483 28.44 11.29 -3.17
CA PHE A 483 29.65 11.00 -2.39
C PHE A 483 29.36 10.14 -1.15
N ARG A 484 28.29 10.45 -0.39
CA ARG A 484 27.90 9.64 0.77
C ARG A 484 27.55 8.21 0.37
N THR A 485 26.83 8.04 -0.74
CA THR A 485 26.51 6.72 -1.29
C THR A 485 27.77 5.97 -1.70
N LEU A 486 28.73 6.62 -2.37
CA LEU A 486 30.04 6.03 -2.66
C LEU A 486 30.77 5.59 -1.38
N GLY A 487 30.66 6.38 -0.30
CA GLY A 487 31.19 6.00 1.02
C GLY A 487 30.56 4.72 1.58
N ARG A 488 29.24 4.52 1.38
CA ARG A 488 28.51 3.32 1.86
C ARG A 488 28.80 2.08 1.02
N CYS A 489 28.74 2.21 -0.31
CA CYS A 489 28.88 1.07 -1.22
C CYS A 489 30.33 0.77 -1.62
N GLY A 490 31.25 1.69 -1.35
CA GLY A 490 32.63 1.66 -1.81
C GLY A 490 33.56 0.75 -1.00
N SER A 491 34.76 0.59 -1.53
CA SER A 491 35.84 -0.22 -1.00
C SER A 491 37.13 0.60 -0.93
N PRO A 492 38.27 0.03 -0.47
CA PRO A 492 39.56 0.73 -0.52
C PRO A 492 39.93 1.28 -1.90
N ARG A 493 39.34 0.77 -2.99
CA ARG A 493 39.56 1.24 -4.37
C ARG A 493 39.12 2.69 -4.58
N SER A 494 38.13 3.17 -3.83
CA SER A 494 37.64 4.55 -3.90
C SER A 494 38.54 5.55 -3.16
N ILE A 495 39.37 5.10 -2.22
CA ILE A 495 40.17 5.96 -1.34
C ILE A 495 41.15 6.88 -2.10
N PRO A 496 41.89 6.42 -3.13
CA PRO A 496 42.78 7.28 -3.89
C PRO A 496 42.06 8.47 -4.53
N PHE A 497 40.89 8.24 -5.12
CA PHE A 497 40.04 9.28 -5.68
C PHE A 497 39.58 10.26 -4.58
N LEU A 498 39.00 9.76 -3.50
CA LEU A 498 38.51 10.58 -2.39
C LEU A 498 39.62 11.42 -1.74
N ARG A 499 40.82 10.85 -1.56
CA ARG A 499 42.00 11.55 -1.04
C ARG A 499 42.40 12.72 -1.97
N LYS A 500 42.49 12.46 -3.28
CA LYS A 500 42.82 13.49 -4.28
C LYS A 500 41.79 14.61 -4.30
N THR A 501 40.51 14.26 -4.23
CA THR A 501 39.38 15.20 -4.22
C THR A 501 39.37 16.06 -2.96
N LEU A 502 39.55 15.47 -1.77
CA LEU A 502 39.59 16.19 -0.50
C LEU A 502 40.78 17.16 -0.39
N LEU A 503 41.98 16.70 -0.77
CA LEU A 503 43.21 17.49 -0.63
C LEU A 503 43.41 18.51 -1.76
N GLY A 504 42.53 18.54 -2.76
CA GLY A 504 42.49 19.59 -3.79
C GLY A 504 43.46 19.41 -4.95
N GLY A 505 43.83 18.17 -5.30
CA GLY A 505 44.80 17.85 -6.37
C GLY A 505 44.27 17.82 -7.80
N GLY A 506 43.27 18.65 -8.16
CA GLY A 506 42.59 18.60 -9.47
C GLY A 506 42.10 19.94 -10.02
N TRP A 507 41.82 19.96 -11.33
CA TRP A 507 41.46 21.11 -12.19
C TRP A 507 39.99 21.59 -12.06
N LEU A 508 39.39 21.63 -10.86
CA LEU A 508 37.99 22.03 -10.68
C LEU A 508 37.80 23.55 -10.42
N PRO A 509 36.71 24.17 -10.91
CA PRO A 509 36.32 25.54 -10.60
C PRO A 509 36.16 25.81 -9.09
N SER A 510 36.42 27.04 -8.66
CA SER A 510 36.56 27.39 -7.22
C SER A 510 35.32 27.16 -6.35
N PHE A 511 34.10 27.24 -6.91
CA PHE A 511 32.85 27.02 -6.17
C PHE A 511 32.53 25.52 -6.00
N GLU A 512 32.64 24.74 -7.08
CA GLU A 512 32.47 23.27 -7.06
C GLU A 512 33.53 22.57 -6.18
N LYS A 513 34.71 23.17 -6.09
CA LYS A 513 35.81 22.68 -5.24
C LYS A 513 35.40 22.53 -3.77
N SER A 514 34.50 23.37 -3.25
CA SER A 514 34.05 23.28 -1.85
C SER A 514 33.13 22.08 -1.62
N SER A 515 32.12 21.89 -2.48
CA SER A 515 31.13 20.81 -2.35
C SER A 515 31.74 19.44 -2.65
N TYR A 516 32.68 19.35 -3.60
CA TYR A 516 33.46 18.13 -3.86
C TYR A 516 34.35 17.74 -2.67
N GLN A 517 35.06 18.71 -2.07
CA GLN A 517 35.86 18.47 -0.87
C GLN A 517 34.99 18.00 0.30
N GLN A 518 33.86 18.67 0.51
CA GLN A 518 32.87 18.31 1.52
C GLN A 518 32.31 16.90 1.32
N GLY A 519 31.88 16.58 0.09
CA GLY A 519 31.43 15.24 -0.29
C GLY A 519 32.50 14.18 -0.02
N ALA A 520 33.74 14.41 -0.47
CA ALA A 520 34.84 13.47 -0.27
C ALA A 520 35.15 13.21 1.21
N ALA A 521 35.11 14.25 2.05
CA ALA A 521 35.27 14.09 3.49
C ALA A 521 34.16 13.23 4.11
N TYR A 522 32.89 13.47 3.74
CA TYR A 522 31.77 12.65 4.20
C TYR A 522 31.84 11.21 3.70
N ALA A 523 32.24 10.99 2.44
CA ALA A 523 32.43 9.66 1.88
C ALA A 523 33.47 8.86 2.67
N LEU A 524 34.63 9.46 2.95
CA LEU A 524 35.68 8.85 3.78
C LEU A 524 35.19 8.57 5.21
N GLN A 525 34.38 9.46 5.78
CA GLN A 525 33.79 9.24 7.10
C GLN A 525 32.84 8.04 7.11
N VAL A 526 31.95 7.95 6.13
CA VAL A 526 30.92 6.90 6.06
C VAL A 526 31.54 5.55 5.74
N MET A 527 32.62 5.52 4.95
CA MET A 527 33.35 4.30 4.58
C MET A 527 33.93 3.55 5.78
N GLY A 528 34.36 4.28 6.83
CA GLY A 528 34.71 3.71 8.13
C GLY A 528 35.94 2.79 8.15
N LEU A 529 36.70 2.70 7.06
CA LEU A 529 37.92 1.90 6.94
C LEU A 529 39.12 2.59 7.61
N LYS A 530 40.14 1.83 8.03
CA LYS A 530 41.33 2.40 8.67
C LYS A 530 42.05 3.38 7.75
N GLU A 531 42.24 2.99 6.50
CA GLU A 531 42.89 3.81 5.47
C GLU A 531 42.10 5.11 5.19
N SER A 532 40.78 5.08 5.32
CA SER A 532 39.94 6.28 5.16
C SER A 532 40.08 7.24 6.35
N GLN A 533 40.28 6.71 7.56
CA GLN A 533 40.54 7.52 8.76
C GLN A 533 41.91 8.21 8.68
N GLU A 534 42.94 7.50 8.22
CA GLU A 534 44.27 8.08 7.99
C GLU A 534 44.22 9.28 7.03
N VAL A 535 43.42 9.18 5.95
CA VAL A 535 43.22 10.30 5.00
C VAL A 535 42.59 11.52 5.69
N LEU A 536 41.58 11.30 6.54
CA LEU A 536 40.93 12.38 7.28
C LEU A 536 41.88 13.00 8.32
N GLU A 537 42.71 12.19 8.99
CA GLU A 537 43.73 12.66 9.92
C GLU A 537 44.78 13.53 9.22
N ASP A 538 45.28 13.10 8.06
CA ASP A 538 46.16 13.89 7.20
C ASP A 538 45.51 15.23 6.82
N ALA A 539 44.26 15.19 6.37
CA ALA A 539 43.51 16.39 5.98
C ALA A 539 43.29 17.35 7.16
N SER A 540 43.15 16.85 8.40
CA SER A 540 43.02 17.66 9.63
C SER A 540 44.29 18.44 10.00
N ARG A 541 45.43 18.08 9.38
CA ARG A 541 46.74 18.72 9.50
C ARG A 541 47.12 19.53 8.26
N SER A 542 46.23 19.62 7.26
CA SER A 542 46.46 20.35 6.01
C SER A 542 46.78 21.83 6.23
N PHE A 543 47.66 22.36 5.38
CA PHE A 543 47.98 23.80 5.33
C PHE A 543 46.83 24.63 4.75
N TYR A 544 45.86 24.00 4.07
CA TYR A 544 44.65 24.65 3.56
C TYR A 544 43.59 24.77 4.67
N PRO A 545 43.22 25.99 5.12
CA PRO A 545 42.32 26.17 6.27
C PRO A 545 40.92 25.57 6.08
N SER A 546 40.39 25.58 4.84
CA SER A 546 39.08 25.01 4.51
C SER A 546 39.05 23.50 4.70
N VAL A 547 40.01 22.79 4.09
CA VAL A 547 40.18 21.33 4.19
C VAL A 547 40.41 20.91 5.64
N LYS A 548 41.27 21.65 6.36
CA LYS A 548 41.56 21.41 7.78
C LYS A 548 40.30 21.52 8.65
N ARG A 549 39.50 22.58 8.47
CA ARG A 549 38.27 22.81 9.23
C ARG A 549 37.24 21.72 8.94
N LEU A 550 37.06 21.37 7.68
CA LEU A 550 36.14 20.32 7.23
C LEU A 550 36.50 18.95 7.81
N ALA A 551 37.77 18.52 7.69
CA ALA A 551 38.22 17.24 8.21
C ALA A 551 38.05 17.14 9.73
N ARG A 552 38.36 18.21 10.48
CA ARG A 552 38.14 18.26 11.94
C ARG A 552 36.67 18.13 12.30
N LYS A 553 35.78 18.88 11.62
CA LYS A 553 34.32 18.80 11.82
C LYS A 553 33.81 17.36 11.63
N VAL A 554 34.26 16.70 10.57
CA VAL A 554 33.88 15.32 10.22
C VAL A 554 34.38 14.31 11.25
N ILE A 555 35.64 14.41 11.68
CA ILE A 555 36.24 13.55 12.71
C ILE A 555 35.54 13.72 14.07
N GLU A 556 35.22 14.97 14.46
CA GLU A 556 34.50 15.26 15.70
C GLU A 556 33.09 14.67 15.69
N GLY A 557 32.38 14.76 14.55
CA GLY A 557 31.08 14.10 14.36
C GLY A 557 31.13 12.58 14.52
N GLN A 558 32.13 11.90 13.94
CA GLN A 558 32.33 10.46 14.13
C GLN A 558 32.54 10.07 15.60
N ARG A 559 33.23 10.90 16.39
CA ARG A 559 33.50 10.63 17.80
C ARG A 559 32.26 10.76 18.68
N LYS A 560 31.30 11.62 18.30
CA LYS A 560 30.00 11.74 18.98
C LYS A 560 29.10 10.54 18.69
N LEU A 561 29.01 10.11 17.44
CA LEU A 561 28.21 8.95 16.99
C LEU A 561 28.69 7.59 17.55
N LYS A 562 29.95 7.48 17.99
CA LYS A 562 30.48 6.26 18.64
C LYS A 562 30.30 6.23 20.17
N LYS A 563 29.80 7.32 20.76
CA LYS A 563 29.71 7.52 22.21
C LYS A 563 28.27 7.63 22.74
N GLY A 564 27.31 7.92 21.87
CA GLY A 564 25.89 7.60 22.08
C GLY A 564 25.63 6.22 21.55
#